data_AF-A0A7W7QR93-F1
#
_entry.id   AF-A0A7W7QR93-F1
#
_cell.length_a   1.000
_cell.length_b   1.000
_cell.length_c   1.000
_cell.angle_alpha   90.00
_cell.angle_beta   90.00
_cell.angle_gamma   90.00
#
_symmetry.space_group_name_H-M   'P 1'
#
loop_
_entity.id
_entity.type
_entity.pdbx_description
1 polymer ?
#
loop_
_entity_poly.entity_id
_entity_poly.type
_entity_poly.pdbx_seq_one_letter_code
_entity_poly.pdbx_strand_id
1 'polypeptide(L)'
;MIDVMRSEWTKMRSVRSTVWTLGSVPVLMVALAVVGALATVGAGDAGRLADPVSTSLRGIVLASLVTATLGVIAISGEYRTGAIRTSLVAVPGRLRFLAAKAVVLTAVTLVVGVASAFAAFLAGRIAFAGRAGEVSLADPGVSRAVFGAGLYLAASGLFGLALGVLVRHTPGAIVTVCALLMVLPTLVALVPGELGRRLLEFTASNAGSQVAVVHPTGMGPWTGFAVYLAWVALPLAAGAVLLGRRDA
;
A
#
# COMPACT_ATOMS: atom_id res chain seq x y z
N MET A 1 -24.04 -11.28 1.95
CA MET A 1 -22.75 -10.56 2.06
C MET A 1 -21.65 -11.50 2.53
N ILE A 2 -21.87 -12.26 3.61
CA ILE A 2 -20.91 -13.23 4.15
C ILE A 2 -20.45 -14.26 3.10
N ASP A 3 -21.37 -14.83 2.30
CA ASP A 3 -21.01 -15.82 1.28
C ASP A 3 -20.13 -15.24 0.16
N VAL A 4 -20.38 -13.98 -0.23
CA VAL A 4 -19.57 -13.27 -1.21
C VAL A 4 -18.15 -13.05 -0.65
N MET A 5 -18.05 -12.65 0.62
CA MET A 5 -16.75 -12.49 1.28
C MET A 5 -16.00 -13.83 1.40
N ARG A 6 -16.69 -14.94 1.69
CA ARG A 6 -16.09 -16.28 1.71
C ARG A 6 -15.60 -16.73 0.33
N SER A 7 -16.33 -16.39 -0.73
CA SER A 7 -15.91 -16.65 -2.11
C SER A 7 -14.63 -15.88 -2.45
N GLU A 8 -14.61 -14.57 -2.17
CA GLU A 8 -13.43 -13.71 -2.42
C GLU A 8 -12.21 -14.17 -1.60
N TRP A 9 -12.41 -14.57 -0.36
CA TRP A 9 -11.36 -15.13 0.48
C TRP A 9 -10.77 -16.42 -0.11
N THR A 10 -11.63 -17.30 -0.63
CA THR A 10 -11.20 -18.54 -1.29
C THR A 10 -10.38 -18.24 -2.54
N LYS A 11 -10.80 -17.27 -3.37
CA LYS A 11 -10.05 -16.82 -4.56
C LYS A 11 -8.64 -16.34 -4.19
N MET A 12 -8.53 -15.49 -3.17
CA MET A 12 -7.24 -14.96 -2.75
C MET A 12 -6.26 -16.05 -2.29
N ARG A 13 -6.74 -17.10 -1.65
CA ARG A 13 -5.89 -18.22 -1.23
C ARG A 13 -5.56 -19.20 -2.35
N SER A 14 -6.49 -19.44 -3.29
CA SER A 14 -6.33 -20.48 -4.31
C SER A 14 -5.51 -20.02 -5.52
N VAL A 15 -5.52 -18.72 -5.82
CA VAL A 15 -4.78 -18.18 -6.96
C VAL A 15 -3.30 -18.05 -6.60
N ARG A 16 -2.47 -18.93 -7.18
CA ARG A 16 -1.01 -18.96 -6.93
C ARG A 16 -0.35 -17.58 -7.10
N SER A 17 -0.75 -16.81 -8.12
CA SER A 17 -0.19 -15.47 -8.32
C SER A 17 -0.49 -14.53 -7.15
N THR A 18 -1.67 -14.62 -6.52
CA THR A 18 -2.01 -13.82 -5.32
C THR A 18 -1.11 -14.19 -4.15
N VAL A 19 -0.88 -15.50 -3.93
CA VAL A 19 0.00 -15.98 -2.85
C VAL A 19 1.44 -15.50 -3.05
N TRP A 20 1.97 -15.60 -4.28
CA TRP A 20 3.32 -15.11 -4.58
C TRP A 20 3.44 -13.59 -4.44
N THR A 21 2.44 -12.82 -4.90
CA THR A 21 2.42 -11.36 -4.76
C THR A 21 2.27 -10.93 -3.29
N LEU A 22 1.45 -11.60 -2.48
CA LEU A 22 1.38 -11.34 -1.04
C LEU A 22 2.66 -11.74 -0.32
N GLY A 23 3.28 -12.86 -0.70
CA GLY A 23 4.52 -13.35 -0.12
C GLY A 23 5.72 -12.46 -0.42
N SER A 24 5.74 -11.74 -1.54
CA SER A 24 6.84 -10.81 -1.85
C SER A 24 6.81 -9.54 -0.99
N VAL A 25 5.66 -9.17 -0.40
CA VAL A 25 5.53 -8.00 0.48
C VAL A 25 6.46 -8.09 1.71
N PRO A 26 6.38 -9.12 2.57
CA PRO A 26 7.29 -9.24 3.71
C PRO A 26 8.74 -9.44 3.27
N VAL A 27 8.99 -10.13 2.16
CA VAL A 27 10.35 -10.32 1.62
C VAL A 27 10.98 -8.97 1.29
N LEU A 28 10.29 -8.10 0.55
CA LEU A 28 10.81 -6.78 0.18
C LEU A 28 10.97 -5.87 1.41
N MET A 29 10.00 -5.91 2.33
CA MET A 29 10.05 -5.14 3.57
C MET A 29 11.27 -5.50 4.42
N VAL A 30 11.46 -6.79 4.70
CA VAL A 30 12.56 -7.27 5.54
C VAL A 30 13.91 -7.15 4.83
N ALA A 31 13.99 -7.49 3.54
CA ALA A 31 15.24 -7.38 2.78
C ALA A 31 15.76 -5.94 2.76
N LEU A 32 14.88 -4.96 2.49
CA LEU A 32 15.29 -3.55 2.49
C LEU A 32 15.57 -3.01 3.89
N ALA A 33 14.91 -3.52 4.93
CA ALA A 33 15.26 -3.20 6.31
C ALA A 33 16.70 -3.64 6.64
N VAL A 34 17.05 -4.89 6.32
CA VAL A 34 18.39 -5.45 6.57
C VAL A 34 19.44 -4.75 5.74
N VAL A 35 19.22 -4.58 4.43
CA VAL A 35 20.16 -3.89 3.54
C VAL A 35 20.38 -2.45 4.00
N GLY A 36 19.29 -1.73 4.34
CA GLY A 36 19.37 -0.36 4.85
C GLY A 36 20.16 -0.28 6.15
N ALA A 37 19.87 -1.16 7.11
CA ALA A 37 20.58 -1.19 8.38
C ALA A 37 22.07 -1.52 8.21
N LEU A 38 22.42 -2.57 7.44
CA LEU A 38 23.81 -2.93 7.17
C LEU A 38 24.58 -1.80 6.48
N ALA A 39 23.96 -1.12 5.51
CA ALA A 39 24.58 0.02 4.85
C ALA A 39 24.87 1.16 5.84
N THR A 40 23.91 1.50 6.72
CA THR A 40 24.10 2.56 7.72
C THR A 40 25.14 2.21 8.78
N VAL A 41 25.21 0.94 9.21
CA VAL A 41 26.22 0.48 10.17
C VAL A 41 27.59 0.46 9.52
N GLY A 42 27.71 -0.04 8.29
CA GLY A 42 28.97 -0.08 7.54
C GLY A 42 29.55 1.31 7.26
N ALA A 43 28.70 2.32 7.08
CA ALA A 43 29.11 3.72 6.93
C ALA A 43 29.51 4.40 8.25
N GLY A 44 29.30 3.76 9.41
CA GLY A 44 29.52 4.38 10.73
C GLY A 44 28.46 5.42 11.12
N ASP A 45 27.37 5.52 10.36
CA ASP A 45 26.32 6.54 10.53
C ASP A 45 25.22 6.13 11.50
N ALA A 46 25.31 4.95 12.11
CA ALA A 46 24.26 4.40 12.99
C ALA A 46 23.86 5.35 14.13
N GLY A 47 24.81 6.13 14.68
CA GLY A 47 24.54 7.13 15.73
C GLY A 47 24.13 8.52 15.22
N ARG A 48 24.08 8.72 13.91
CA ARG A 48 23.67 9.98 13.25
C ARG A 48 22.26 9.90 12.66
N LEU A 49 21.61 8.75 12.76
CA LEU A 49 20.27 8.54 12.24
C LEU A 49 19.24 9.31 13.06
N ALA A 50 18.60 10.29 12.43
CA ALA A 50 17.47 11.01 13.02
C ALA A 50 16.21 10.13 13.14
N ASP A 51 16.06 9.10 12.29
CA ASP A 51 14.94 8.15 12.32
C ASP A 51 15.37 6.74 11.85
N PRO A 52 15.84 5.88 12.78
CA PRO A 52 16.20 4.48 12.49
C PRO A 52 15.00 3.61 12.07
N VAL A 53 13.79 3.97 12.49
CA VAL A 53 12.55 3.24 12.16
C VAL A 53 12.20 3.46 10.70
N SER A 54 12.27 4.69 10.21
CA SER A 54 12.08 4.99 8.79
C SER A 54 13.06 4.23 7.90
N THR A 55 14.31 4.06 8.34
CA THR A 55 15.31 3.23 7.64
C THR A 55 14.87 1.77 7.58
N SER A 56 14.34 1.24 8.69
CA SER A 56 13.85 -0.13 8.79
C SER A 56 12.56 -0.35 7.99
N LEU A 57 11.74 0.67 7.80
CA LEU A 57 10.48 0.60 7.04
C LEU A 57 10.63 1.04 5.57
N ARG A 58 11.83 1.35 5.08
CA ARG A 58 12.06 1.80 3.68
C ARG A 58 11.46 0.88 2.62
N GLY A 59 11.36 -0.41 2.91
CA GLY A 59 10.73 -1.38 2.01
C GLY A 59 9.26 -1.10 1.70
N ILE A 60 8.61 -0.22 2.46
CA ILE A 60 7.20 0.15 2.27
C ILE A 60 6.93 0.72 0.88
N VAL A 61 7.89 1.41 0.28
CA VAL A 61 7.75 1.99 -1.06
C VAL A 61 7.54 0.90 -2.11
N LEU A 62 8.39 -0.13 -2.13
CA LEU A 62 8.25 -1.26 -3.06
C LEU A 62 7.05 -2.14 -2.70
N ALA A 63 6.82 -2.37 -1.41
CA ALA A 63 5.66 -3.13 -0.94
C ALA A 63 4.33 -2.46 -1.33
N SER A 64 4.26 -1.12 -1.37
CA SER A 64 3.06 -0.39 -1.79
C SER A 64 2.72 -0.62 -3.26
N LEU A 65 3.73 -0.71 -4.13
CA LEU A 65 3.53 -1.07 -5.54
C LEU A 65 3.06 -2.51 -5.70
N VAL A 66 3.64 -3.44 -4.94
CA VAL A 66 3.24 -4.85 -4.97
C VAL A 66 1.80 -5.02 -4.50
N THR A 67 1.43 -4.38 -3.39
CA THR A 67 0.06 -4.42 -2.86
C THR A 67 -0.93 -3.72 -3.76
N ALA A 68 -0.60 -2.57 -4.34
CA ALA A 68 -1.45 -1.92 -5.33
C ALA A 68 -1.60 -2.77 -6.61
N THR A 69 -0.53 -3.40 -7.08
CA THR A 69 -0.59 -4.35 -8.21
C THR A 69 -1.50 -5.53 -7.89
N LEU A 70 -1.44 -6.06 -6.66
CA LEU A 70 -2.35 -7.09 -6.18
C LEU A 70 -3.81 -6.63 -6.28
N GLY A 71 -4.10 -5.40 -5.88
CA GLY A 71 -5.43 -4.81 -6.02
C GLY A 71 -5.90 -4.73 -7.47
N VAL A 72 -5.02 -4.33 -8.39
CA VAL A 72 -5.34 -4.30 -9.83
C VAL A 72 -5.71 -5.70 -10.32
N ILE A 73 -4.86 -6.70 -10.07
CA ILE A 73 -5.08 -8.07 -10.57
C ILE A 73 -6.30 -8.75 -9.93
N ALA A 74 -6.67 -8.36 -8.70
CA ALA A 74 -7.83 -8.90 -7.99
C ALA A 74 -9.17 -8.62 -8.69
N ILE A 75 -9.23 -7.59 -9.53
CA ILE A 75 -10.40 -7.29 -10.37
C ILE A 75 -10.11 -7.50 -11.87
N SER A 76 -8.93 -7.12 -12.34
CA SER A 76 -8.59 -7.20 -13.76
C SER A 76 -8.47 -8.64 -14.26
N GLY A 77 -8.15 -9.59 -13.37
CA GLY A 77 -8.18 -11.02 -13.66
C GLY A 77 -9.57 -11.50 -14.09
N GLU A 78 -10.64 -10.98 -13.50
CA GLU A 78 -12.02 -11.35 -13.84
C GLU A 78 -12.49 -10.74 -15.16
N TYR A 79 -12.00 -9.55 -15.52
CA TYR A 79 -12.23 -8.97 -16.84
C TYR A 79 -11.54 -9.78 -17.94
N ARG A 80 -10.30 -10.21 -17.71
CA ARG A 80 -9.50 -10.97 -18.70
C ARG A 80 -10.08 -12.35 -19.01
N THR A 81 -10.64 -13.04 -18.01
CA THR A 81 -11.20 -14.39 -18.17
C THR A 81 -12.69 -14.38 -18.53
N GLY A 82 -13.35 -13.22 -18.56
CA GLY A 82 -14.81 -13.11 -18.71
C GLY A 82 -15.60 -13.56 -17.47
N ALA A 83 -14.92 -14.00 -16.39
CA ALA A 83 -15.56 -14.45 -15.15
C ALA A 83 -16.35 -13.35 -14.44
N ILE A 84 -16.14 -12.07 -14.78
CA ILE A 84 -16.93 -10.99 -14.20
C ILE A 84 -18.44 -11.16 -14.48
N ARG A 85 -18.82 -11.72 -15.64
CA ARG A 85 -20.24 -11.96 -15.96
C ARG A 85 -20.85 -13.00 -15.02
N THR A 86 -20.14 -14.11 -14.77
CA THR A 86 -20.62 -15.16 -13.86
C THR A 86 -20.66 -14.68 -12.41
N SER A 87 -19.65 -13.90 -11.97
CA SER A 87 -19.66 -13.26 -10.65
C SER A 87 -20.87 -12.33 -10.46
N LEU A 88 -21.22 -11.53 -11.46
CA LEU A 88 -22.33 -10.57 -11.38
C LEU A 88 -23.71 -11.23 -11.50
N VAL A 89 -23.82 -12.39 -12.16
CA VAL A 89 -25.06 -13.20 -12.15
C VAL A 89 -25.25 -13.85 -10.77
N ALA A 90 -24.18 -14.34 -10.15
CA ALA A 90 -24.24 -15.00 -8.84
C ALA A 90 -24.53 -14.04 -7.67
N VAL A 91 -24.17 -12.76 -7.79
CA VAL A 91 -24.38 -11.74 -6.75
C VAL A 91 -25.28 -10.63 -7.29
N PRO A 92 -26.58 -10.56 -6.93
CA PRO A 92 -27.55 -9.61 -7.47
C PRO A 92 -27.35 -8.17 -6.94
N GLY A 93 -26.17 -7.59 -7.18
CA GLY A 93 -25.82 -6.22 -6.82
C GLY A 93 -24.35 -5.90 -7.09
N ARG A 94 -24.08 -5.13 -8.16
CA ARG A 94 -22.72 -4.76 -8.61
C ARG A 94 -21.89 -4.07 -7.51
N LEU A 95 -22.52 -3.21 -6.71
CA LEU A 95 -21.87 -2.52 -5.58
C LEU A 95 -21.58 -3.47 -4.41
N ARG A 96 -22.45 -4.45 -4.14
CA ARG A 96 -22.24 -5.45 -3.09
C ARG A 96 -21.05 -6.35 -3.42
N PHE A 97 -20.93 -6.73 -4.69
CA PHE A 97 -19.77 -7.46 -5.21
C PHE A 97 -18.47 -6.67 -5.02
N LEU A 98 -18.43 -5.41 -5.46
CA LEU A 98 -17.25 -4.57 -5.32
C LEU A 98 -16.88 -4.33 -3.85
N ALA A 99 -17.86 -4.06 -2.99
CA ALA A 99 -17.65 -3.85 -1.56
C ALA A 99 -17.08 -5.10 -0.88
N ALA A 100 -17.62 -6.29 -1.15
CA ALA A 100 -17.11 -7.54 -0.58
C ALA A 100 -15.65 -7.76 -0.97
N LYS A 101 -15.30 -7.55 -2.24
CA LYS A 101 -13.92 -7.66 -2.73
C LYS A 101 -13.00 -6.63 -2.09
N ALA A 102 -13.43 -5.37 -2.00
CA ALA A 102 -12.67 -4.31 -1.35
C ALA A 102 -12.40 -4.63 0.14
N VAL A 103 -13.41 -5.11 0.87
CA VAL A 103 -13.28 -5.48 2.29
C VAL A 103 -12.30 -6.63 2.47
N VAL A 104 -12.44 -7.71 1.69
CA VAL A 104 -11.57 -8.89 1.82
C VAL A 104 -10.13 -8.55 1.44
N LEU A 105 -9.93 -7.83 0.32
CA LEU A 105 -8.60 -7.37 -0.09
C LEU A 105 -7.95 -6.52 0.99
N THR A 106 -8.67 -5.51 1.49
CA THR A 106 -8.17 -4.59 2.53
C THR A 106 -7.82 -5.34 3.80
N ALA A 107 -8.66 -6.29 4.24
CA ALA A 107 -8.39 -7.09 5.43
C ALA A 107 -7.11 -7.92 5.28
N VAL A 108 -6.92 -8.57 4.13
CA VAL A 108 -5.71 -9.37 3.87
C VAL A 108 -4.47 -8.49 3.80
N THR A 109 -4.50 -7.43 3.00
CA THR A 109 -3.35 -6.55 2.82
C THR A 109 -3.00 -5.79 4.09
N LEU A 110 -3.99 -5.50 4.95
CA LEU A 110 -3.75 -4.92 6.28
C LEU A 110 -3.02 -5.92 7.19
N VAL A 111 -3.50 -7.17 7.30
CA VAL A 111 -2.86 -8.19 8.15
C VAL A 111 -1.44 -8.47 7.67
N VAL A 112 -1.25 -8.68 6.36
CA VAL A 112 0.06 -8.92 5.77
C VAL A 112 0.96 -7.70 5.91
N GLY A 113 0.41 -6.50 5.70
CA GLY A 113 1.15 -5.24 5.81
C GLY A 113 1.66 -4.97 7.22
N VAL A 114 0.80 -5.12 8.24
CA VAL A 114 1.18 -4.97 9.65
C VAL A 114 2.21 -6.03 10.05
N ALA A 115 2.00 -7.29 9.67
CA ALA A 115 2.96 -8.36 9.97
C ALA A 115 4.33 -8.10 9.31
N SER A 116 4.33 -7.63 8.06
CA SER A 116 5.54 -7.29 7.31
C SER A 116 6.27 -6.08 7.91
N ALA A 117 5.54 -5.04 8.32
CA ALA A 117 6.09 -3.87 8.98
C ALA A 117 6.70 -4.22 10.33
N PHE A 118 6.04 -5.08 11.12
CA PHE A 118 6.57 -5.57 12.38
C PHE A 118 7.84 -6.41 12.18
N ALA A 119 7.85 -7.31 11.19
CA ALA A 119 9.03 -8.10 10.85
C ALA A 119 10.21 -7.24 10.40
N ALA A 120 9.95 -6.23 9.56
CA ALA A 120 10.97 -5.28 9.10
C ALA A 120 11.52 -4.41 10.25
N PHE A 121 10.64 -3.93 11.13
CA PHE A 121 11.04 -3.22 12.35
C PHE A 121 11.94 -4.10 13.23
N LEU A 122 11.56 -5.36 13.48
CA LEU A 122 12.35 -6.27 14.30
C LEU A 122 13.71 -6.57 13.65
N ALA A 123 13.75 -6.78 12.32
CA ALA A 123 14.99 -6.98 11.59
C ALA A 123 15.93 -5.78 11.72
N GLY A 124 15.39 -4.56 11.58
CA GLY A 124 16.13 -3.32 11.80
C GLY A 124 16.64 -3.19 13.25
N ARG A 125 15.77 -3.44 14.24
CA ARG A 125 16.13 -3.41 15.66
C ARG A 125 17.28 -4.36 15.99
N ILE A 126 17.25 -5.58 15.47
CA ILE A 126 18.33 -6.56 15.65
C ILE A 126 19.63 -6.05 15.00
N ALA A 127 19.55 -5.49 13.79
CA ALA A 127 20.72 -4.97 13.09
C ALA A 127 21.35 -3.76 13.82
N PHE A 128 20.55 -2.94 14.50
CA PHE A 128 21.00 -1.78 15.29
C PHE A 128 21.28 -2.09 16.77
N ALA A 129 21.05 -3.31 17.25
CA ALA A 129 21.20 -3.67 18.66
C ALA A 129 22.58 -3.31 19.22
N GLY A 130 22.60 -2.73 20.44
CA GLY A 130 23.83 -2.30 21.11
C GLY A 130 24.50 -1.07 20.47
N ARG A 131 23.78 -0.32 19.64
CA ARG A 131 24.25 0.92 18.99
C ARG A 131 23.26 2.06 19.25
N ALA A 132 23.67 3.28 18.98
CA ALA A 132 22.86 4.50 19.16
C ALA A 132 21.57 4.56 18.29
N GLY A 133 21.32 3.59 17.41
CA GLY A 133 20.10 3.45 16.62
C GLY A 133 19.11 2.43 17.19
N GLU A 134 19.29 1.96 18.43
CA GLU A 134 18.37 1.03 19.08
C GLU A 134 17.05 1.72 19.43
N VAL A 135 15.93 1.20 18.91
CA VAL A 135 14.59 1.77 19.10
C VAL A 135 13.65 0.70 19.66
N SER A 136 12.81 1.09 20.59
CA SER A 136 11.75 0.27 21.18
C SER A 136 10.39 0.59 20.54
N LEU A 137 9.49 -0.40 20.51
CA LEU A 137 8.09 -0.17 20.13
C LEU A 137 7.35 0.76 21.09
N ALA A 138 7.85 0.89 22.33
CA ALA A 138 7.31 1.78 23.35
C ALA A 138 7.71 3.25 23.11
N ASP A 139 8.68 3.49 22.22
CA ASP A 139 9.13 4.85 21.96
C ASP A 139 8.03 5.65 21.25
N PRO A 140 7.90 6.96 21.55
CA PRO A 140 6.84 7.79 21.01
C PRO A 140 6.79 7.74 19.47
N GLY A 141 5.63 7.37 18.91
CA GLY A 141 5.40 7.37 17.47
C GLY A 141 5.84 6.11 16.72
N VAL A 142 6.59 5.20 17.33
CA VAL A 142 7.08 3.98 16.67
C VAL A 142 5.95 2.99 16.40
N SER A 143 5.13 2.70 17.41
CA SER A 143 3.94 1.85 17.25
C SER A 143 3.01 2.39 16.16
N ARG A 144 2.74 3.70 16.15
CA ARG A 144 1.98 4.37 15.10
C ARG A 144 2.61 4.16 13.73
N ALA A 145 3.93 4.34 13.59
CA ALA A 145 4.62 4.15 12.31
C ALA A 145 4.51 2.70 11.80
N VAL A 146 4.66 1.71 12.68
CA VAL A 146 4.55 0.27 12.31
C VAL A 146 3.12 -0.09 11.88
N PHE A 147 2.10 0.27 12.66
CA PHE A 147 0.71 0.02 12.28
C PHE A 147 0.29 0.88 11.07
N GLY A 148 0.79 2.11 11.00
CA GLY A 148 0.60 3.02 9.89
C GLY A 148 1.16 2.46 8.58
N ALA A 149 2.31 1.79 8.62
CA ALA A 149 2.83 1.11 7.45
C ALA A 149 1.86 0.05 6.91
N GLY A 150 1.24 -0.73 7.79
CA GLY A 150 0.18 -1.67 7.41
C GLY A 150 -1.06 -1.00 6.83
N LEU A 151 -1.51 0.12 7.43
CA LEU A 151 -2.63 0.92 6.92
C LEU A 151 -2.35 1.50 5.53
N TYR A 152 -1.13 2.01 5.31
CA TYR A 152 -0.70 2.53 4.02
C TYR A 152 -0.70 1.45 2.95
N LEU A 153 -0.13 0.26 3.23
CA LEU A 153 -0.13 -0.88 2.31
C LEU A 153 -1.55 -1.38 1.99
N ALA A 154 -2.45 -1.37 2.98
CA ALA A 154 -3.85 -1.73 2.77
C ALA A 154 -4.56 -0.74 1.85
N ALA A 155 -4.36 0.56 2.08
CA ALA A 155 -4.88 1.62 1.24
C ALA A 155 -4.27 1.59 -0.18
N SER A 156 -2.99 1.23 -0.34
CA SER A 156 -2.37 1.01 -1.65
C SER A 156 -3.00 -0.16 -2.41
N GLY A 157 -3.30 -1.27 -1.73
CA GLY A 157 -4.07 -2.36 -2.31
C GLY A 157 -5.45 -1.89 -2.81
N LEU A 158 -6.16 -1.11 -2.00
CA LEU A 158 -7.46 -0.56 -2.37
C LEU A 158 -7.36 0.47 -3.51
N PHE A 159 -6.29 1.27 -3.55
CA PHE A 159 -5.98 2.19 -4.65
C PHE A 159 -5.83 1.45 -5.98
N GLY A 160 -5.06 0.36 -5.96
CA GLY A 160 -4.89 -0.50 -7.12
C GLY A 160 -6.19 -1.15 -7.58
N LEU A 161 -7.02 -1.62 -6.65
CA LEU A 161 -8.37 -2.13 -6.95
C LEU A 161 -9.22 -1.06 -7.64
N ALA A 162 -9.23 0.15 -7.09
CA ALA A 162 -9.99 1.28 -7.62
C ALA A 162 -9.59 1.61 -9.08
N LEU A 163 -8.28 1.68 -9.35
CA LEU A 163 -7.76 1.88 -10.71
C LEU A 163 -8.04 0.68 -11.62
N GLY A 164 -7.98 -0.54 -11.11
CA GLY A 164 -8.36 -1.75 -11.86
C GLY A 164 -9.81 -1.74 -12.32
N VAL A 165 -10.73 -1.29 -11.45
CA VAL A 165 -12.17 -1.13 -11.79
C VAL A 165 -12.37 -0.02 -12.83
N LEU A 166 -11.66 1.10 -12.66
CA LEU A 166 -11.80 2.28 -13.51
C LEU A 166 -11.25 2.05 -14.93
N VAL A 167 -10.04 1.48 -15.03
CA VAL A 167 -9.30 1.32 -16.30
C VAL A 167 -9.72 0.04 -17.04
N ARG A 168 -10.08 -1.04 -16.34
CA ARG A 168 -10.44 -2.36 -16.91
C ARG A 168 -9.39 -2.99 -17.83
N HIS A 169 -8.15 -2.52 -17.80
CA HIS A 169 -7.02 -3.05 -18.57
C HIS A 169 -5.83 -3.26 -17.63
N THR A 170 -5.39 -4.51 -17.44
CA THR A 170 -4.38 -4.87 -16.41
C THR A 170 -3.08 -4.09 -16.57
N PRO A 171 -2.41 -4.09 -17.75
CA PRO A 171 -1.16 -3.34 -17.91
C PRO A 171 -1.36 -1.83 -17.71
N GLY A 172 -2.45 -1.28 -18.24
CA GLY A 172 -2.74 0.16 -18.14
C GLY A 172 -2.98 0.60 -16.69
N ALA A 173 -3.69 -0.21 -15.91
CA ALA A 173 -3.94 0.06 -14.50
C ALA A 173 -2.64 -0.01 -13.67
N ILE A 174 -1.78 -1.01 -13.92
CA ILE A 174 -0.48 -1.12 -13.23
C ILE A 174 0.42 0.07 -13.57
N VAL A 175 0.53 0.44 -14.85
CA VAL A 175 1.31 1.62 -15.27
C VAL A 175 0.78 2.89 -14.61
N THR A 176 -0.55 3.03 -14.49
CA THR A 176 -1.17 4.18 -13.81
C THR A 176 -0.83 4.21 -12.32
N VAL A 177 -0.85 3.07 -11.63
CA VAL A 177 -0.41 2.95 -10.22
C VAL A 177 1.04 3.41 -10.09
N CYS A 178 1.95 2.90 -10.92
CA CYS A 178 3.37 3.27 -10.89
C CYS A 178 3.56 4.78 -11.17
N ALA A 179 2.84 5.31 -12.16
CA ALA A 179 2.88 6.71 -12.51
C ALA A 179 2.43 7.59 -11.34
N LEU A 180 1.34 7.26 -10.65
CA LEU A 180 0.79 8.08 -9.58
C LEU A 180 1.55 7.94 -8.25
N LEU A 181 2.06 6.75 -7.92
CA LEU A 181 2.73 6.50 -6.64
C LEU A 181 4.23 6.80 -6.67
N MET A 182 4.90 6.71 -7.82
CA MET A 182 6.36 6.90 -7.92
C MET A 182 6.75 8.06 -8.83
N VAL A 183 6.22 8.07 -10.06
CA VAL A 183 6.67 9.06 -11.06
C VAL A 183 6.16 10.45 -10.71
N LEU A 184 4.89 10.58 -10.35
CA LEU A 184 4.26 11.86 -10.04
C LEU A 184 4.94 12.58 -8.87
N PRO A 185 5.18 11.98 -7.69
CA PRO A 185 5.94 12.63 -6.63
C PRO A 185 7.33 13.08 -7.07
N THR A 186 8.02 12.25 -7.86
CA THR A 186 9.37 12.56 -8.34
C THR A 186 9.36 13.78 -9.28
N LEU A 187 8.38 13.86 -10.18
CA LEU A 187 8.23 15.01 -11.08
C LEU A 187 7.81 16.28 -10.32
N VAL A 188 6.90 16.16 -9.36
CA VAL A 188 6.45 17.29 -8.54
C VAL A 188 7.60 17.83 -7.68
N ALA A 189 8.50 16.96 -7.20
CA ALA A 189 9.68 17.37 -6.44
C ALA A 189 10.68 18.23 -7.25
N LEU A 190 10.60 18.21 -8.59
CA LEU A 190 11.43 19.08 -9.45
C LEU A 190 10.87 20.50 -9.58
N VAL A 191 9.62 20.74 -9.17
CA VAL A 191 9.00 22.06 -9.25
C VAL A 191 9.59 22.96 -8.16
N PRO A 192 10.27 24.06 -8.52
CA PRO A 192 10.89 24.93 -7.53
C PRO A 192 9.86 25.75 -6.75
N GLY A 193 10.24 26.14 -5.54
CA GLY A 193 9.48 27.06 -4.70
C GLY A 193 8.39 26.40 -3.85
N GLU A 194 7.64 27.26 -3.16
CA GLU A 194 6.62 26.85 -2.18
C GLU A 194 5.47 26.05 -2.81
N LEU A 195 5.12 26.33 -4.07
CA LEU A 195 4.08 25.61 -4.79
C LEU A 195 4.46 24.14 -5.00
N GLY A 196 5.70 23.86 -5.41
CA GLY A 196 6.18 22.49 -5.59
C GLY A 196 6.15 21.70 -4.29
N ARG A 197 6.63 22.32 -3.19
CA ARG A 197 6.58 21.71 -1.84
C ARG A 197 5.15 21.38 -1.42
N ARG A 198 4.20 22.30 -1.59
CA ARG A 198 2.79 22.07 -1.28
C ARG A 198 2.19 20.95 -2.13
N LEU A 199 2.39 20.97 -3.45
CA LEU A 199 1.90 19.91 -4.33
C LEU A 199 2.48 18.54 -3.94
N LEU A 200 3.75 18.52 -3.57
CA LEU A 200 4.45 17.30 -3.18
C LEU A 200 3.82 16.66 -1.95
N GLU A 201 3.42 17.47 -0.96
CA GLU A 201 2.72 17.02 0.25
C GLU A 201 1.34 16.41 -0.05
N PHE A 202 0.65 16.86 -1.10
CA PHE A 202 -0.68 16.35 -1.51
C PHE A 202 -0.62 15.16 -2.49
N THR A 203 0.57 14.74 -2.94
CA THR A 203 0.69 13.54 -3.77
C THR A 203 0.32 12.29 -2.97
N ALA A 204 -0.32 11.32 -3.64
CA ALA A 204 -0.89 10.14 -3.00
C ALA A 204 0.13 9.38 -2.10
N SER A 205 1.34 9.15 -2.64
CA SER A 205 2.42 8.44 -1.95
C SER A 205 2.97 9.22 -0.75
N ASN A 206 3.24 10.52 -0.91
CA ASN A 206 3.84 11.32 0.16
C ASN A 206 2.84 11.63 1.28
N ALA A 207 1.59 11.95 0.94
CA ALA A 207 0.54 12.16 1.93
C ALA A 207 0.30 10.88 2.74
N GLY A 208 0.12 9.76 2.05
CA GLY A 208 -0.18 8.48 2.69
C GLY A 208 0.95 7.94 3.55
N SER A 209 2.21 8.10 3.13
CA SER A 209 3.36 7.55 3.85
C SER A 209 3.66 8.24 5.19
N GLN A 210 3.13 9.44 5.46
CA GLN A 210 3.33 10.13 6.74
C GLN A 210 2.82 9.34 7.95
N VAL A 211 1.82 8.47 7.75
CA VAL A 211 1.32 7.59 8.82
C VAL A 211 2.35 6.55 9.25
N ALA A 212 3.29 6.21 8.37
CA ALA A 212 4.32 5.19 8.53
C ALA A 212 5.70 5.72 8.96
N VAL A 213 5.81 7.02 9.24
CA VAL A 213 7.06 7.70 9.66
C VAL A 213 6.93 8.15 11.11
N VAL A 214 8.02 8.11 11.90
CA VAL A 214 8.01 8.52 13.31
C VAL A 214 7.90 10.04 13.43
N HIS A 215 8.72 10.77 12.68
CA HIS A 215 8.75 12.23 12.63
C HIS A 215 8.27 12.76 11.27
N PRO A 216 6.95 12.99 11.07
CA PRO A 216 6.43 13.49 9.81
C PRO A 216 6.96 14.90 9.53
N THR A 217 7.41 15.14 8.30
CA THR A 217 8.01 16.43 7.88
C THR A 217 7.04 17.30 7.08
N GLY A 218 5.86 16.78 6.74
CA GLY A 218 4.80 17.50 6.04
C GLY A 218 3.49 17.48 6.83
N MET A 219 2.42 16.99 6.20
CA MET A 219 1.13 16.80 6.87
C MET A 219 1.25 15.88 8.08
N GLY A 220 0.40 16.11 9.08
CA GLY A 220 0.26 15.18 10.20
C GLY A 220 -0.09 13.76 9.73
N PRO A 221 0.25 12.72 10.51
CA PRO A 221 0.13 11.32 10.11
C PRO A 221 -1.27 10.95 9.61
N TRP A 222 -2.29 11.34 10.37
CA TRP A 222 -3.68 11.02 10.08
C TRP A 222 -4.28 11.92 9.01
N THR A 223 -3.86 13.18 8.93
CA THR A 223 -4.29 14.10 7.88
C THR A 223 -3.75 13.68 6.52
N GLY A 224 -2.47 13.29 6.44
CA GLY A 224 -1.88 12.75 5.22
C GLY A 224 -2.54 11.43 4.79
N PHE A 225 -2.84 10.56 5.76
CA PHE A 225 -3.59 9.33 5.48
C PHE A 225 -5.01 9.60 4.97
N ALA A 226 -5.72 10.58 5.52
CA ALA A 226 -7.04 10.98 5.04
C ALA A 226 -6.99 11.53 3.59
N VAL A 227 -5.96 12.31 3.25
CA VAL A 227 -5.71 12.75 1.87
C VAL A 227 -5.47 11.55 0.96
N TYR A 228 -4.71 10.55 1.41
CA TYR A 228 -4.51 9.34 0.62
C TYR A 228 -5.81 8.54 0.45
N LEU A 229 -6.65 8.45 1.49
CA LEU A 229 -7.97 7.83 1.36
C LEU A 229 -8.88 8.60 0.39
N ALA A 230 -8.76 9.91 0.27
CA ALA A 230 -9.45 10.67 -0.77
C ALA A 230 -8.95 10.29 -2.18
N TRP A 231 -7.63 10.14 -2.36
CA TRP A 231 -7.03 9.61 -3.60
C TRP A 231 -7.52 8.19 -3.95
N VAL A 232 -7.87 7.38 -2.95
CA VAL A 232 -8.48 6.04 -3.16
C VAL A 232 -9.97 6.14 -3.48
N ALA A 233 -10.70 6.97 -2.74
CA ALA A 233 -12.15 7.10 -2.84
C ALA A 233 -12.60 7.64 -4.20
N LEU A 234 -11.86 8.61 -4.77
CA LEU A 234 -12.18 9.22 -6.06
C LEU A 234 -12.25 8.19 -7.22
N PRO A 235 -11.18 7.43 -7.53
CA PRO A 235 -11.23 6.42 -8.58
C PRO A 235 -12.17 5.25 -8.23
N LEU A 236 -12.34 4.94 -6.94
CA LEU A 236 -13.24 3.85 -6.52
C LEU A 236 -14.70 4.22 -6.76
N ALA A 237 -15.10 5.45 -6.42
CA ALA A 237 -16.44 5.97 -6.69
C ALA A 237 -16.70 6.10 -8.19
N ALA A 238 -15.74 6.66 -8.96
CA ALA A 238 -15.83 6.72 -10.41
C ALA A 238 -15.97 5.31 -11.03
N GLY A 239 -15.15 4.37 -10.59
CA GLY A 239 -15.21 2.97 -11.00
C GLY A 239 -16.54 2.29 -10.65
N ALA A 240 -17.07 2.54 -9.46
CA ALA A 240 -18.36 2.01 -9.01
C ALA A 240 -19.53 2.54 -9.86
N VAL A 241 -19.54 3.84 -10.16
CA VAL A 241 -20.55 4.46 -11.04
C VAL A 241 -20.47 3.86 -12.46
N LEU A 242 -19.26 3.73 -13.01
CA LEU A 242 -19.05 3.13 -14.34
C LEU A 242 -19.41 1.64 -14.37
N LEU A 243 -19.21 0.91 -13.26
CA LEU A 243 -19.65 -0.47 -13.13
C LEU A 243 -21.17 -0.56 -13.12
N GLY A 244 -21.90 0.43 -12.60
CA GLY A 244 -23.36 0.49 -12.66
C GLY A 244 -23.91 0.83 -14.05
N ARG A 245 -23.20 1.70 -14.81
CA ARG A 245 -23.69 2.23 -16.09
C ARG A 245 -23.25 1.45 -17.33
N ARG A 246 -22.11 0.77 -17.29
CA ARG A 246 -21.59 0.01 -18.43
C ARG A 246 -22.01 -1.45 -18.31
N ASP A 247 -22.57 -2.02 -19.37
CA ASP A 247 -22.76 -3.46 -19.43
C ASP A 247 -21.41 -4.18 -19.36
N ALA A 248 -21.42 -5.35 -18.72
CA ALA A 248 -20.28 -6.24 -18.54
C ALA A 248 -20.39 -7.39 -19.54
#